data_AF-A0A354RE89-F1
#
_entry.id   AF-A0A354RE89-F1
#
_cell.length_a   1.000
_cell.length_b   1.000
_cell.length_c   1.000
_cell.angle_alpha   90.00
_cell.angle_beta   90.00
_cell.angle_gamma   90.00
#
_symmetry.space_group_name_H-M   'P 1'
#
loop_
_entity.id
_entity.type
_entity.pdbx_description
1 polymer ?
#
loop_
_entity_poly.entity_id
_entity_poly.type
_entity_poly.pdbx_seq_one_letter_code
_entity_poly.pdbx_strand_id
1 'polypeptide(L)' 'TGQKKLKDFMIDRKWSQIRKENCPIVVDRRGQILWVPGFPPAESAKLEASIARVIRLTYSGAAS' A
#
# COMPACT_ATOMS: atom_id res chain seq x y z
N THR A 1 -16.69 6.27 0.21
CA THR A 1 -15.61 6.55 -0.76
C THR A 1 -14.59 7.46 -0.10
N GLY A 2 -13.50 6.91 0.43
CA GLY A 2 -12.48 7.70 1.11
C GLY A 2 -11.21 7.73 0.27
N GLN A 3 -10.97 8.83 -0.43
CA GLN A 3 -9.65 9.12 -0.98
C GLN A 3 -8.95 10.05 0.01
N LYS A 4 -7.82 9.59 0.56
CA LYS A 4 -6.98 10.37 1.46
C LYS A 4 -5.55 10.33 0.94
N LYS A 5 -4.84 11.44 1.05
CA LYS A 5 -3.47 11.54 0.51
C LYS A 5 -2.59 10.56 1.28
N LEU A 6 -1.72 9.85 0.56
CA LEU A 6 -0.80 8.88 1.16
C LEU A 6 0.07 9.51 2.27
N LYS A 7 0.46 10.78 2.08
CA LYS A 7 1.18 11.56 3.09
C LYS A 7 0.45 11.61 4.44
N ASP A 8 -0.87 11.80 4.42
CA ASP A 8 -1.66 11.93 5.65
C ASP A 8 -1.73 10.58 6.38
N PHE A 9 -1.86 9.48 5.64
CA PHE A 9 -1.78 8.13 6.21
C PHE A 9 -0.41 7.83 6.85
N MET A 10 0.69 8.28 6.23
CA MET A 10 2.03 8.13 6.78
C MET A 10 2.23 8.96 8.05
N ILE A 11 1.61 10.14 8.13
CA ILE A 11 1.60 10.99 9.33
C ILE A 11 0.82 10.30 10.45
N ASP A 12 -0.39 9.81 10.18
CA ASP A 12 -1.22 9.11 11.17
C ASP A 12 -0.49 7.89 11.75
N ARG A 13 0.29 7.17 10.93
CA ARG A 13 1.12 6.03 11.34
C ARG A 13 2.47 6.43 11.93
N LYS A 14 2.76 7.73 12.06
CA LYS A 14 4.01 8.28 12.61
C LYS A 14 5.26 7.72 11.92
N TRP A 15 5.23 7.59 10.60
CA TRP A 15 6.39 7.09 9.86
C TRP A 15 7.57 8.08 9.94
N SER A 16 8.77 7.53 10.17
CA SER A 16 10.02 8.28 10.04
C SER A 16 10.24 8.74 8.59
N GLN A 17 11.07 9.77 8.41
CA GLN A 17 11.41 10.27 7.08
C GLN A 17 12.06 9.17 6.21
N ILE A 18 13.02 8.45 6.80
CA ILE A 18 13.72 7.32 6.15
C ILE A 18 12.71 6.27 5.66
N ARG A 19 11.70 5.93 6.47
CA ARG A 19 10.67 4.97 6.06
C ARG A 19 9.80 5.50 4.94
N LYS A 20 9.44 6.79 4.95
CA LYS A 20 8.63 7.39 3.87
C LYS A 20 9.34 7.36 2.53
N GLU A 21 10.64 7.59 2.52
CA GLU A 21 11.47 7.66 1.31
C GLU A 21 11.81 6.28 0.76
N ASN A 22 12.02 5.28 1.63
CA ASN A 22 12.45 3.94 1.22
C ASN A 22 11.30 2.94 1.06
N CYS A 23 10.09 3.24 1.54
CA CYS A 23 8.96 2.32 1.40
C CYS A 23 8.48 2.27 -0.06
N PRO A 24 8.44 1.09 -0.69
CA PRO A 24 7.98 0.99 -2.07
C PRO A 24 6.47 1.23 -2.16
N ILE A 25 6.03 1.73 -3.31
CA ILE A 25 4.61 1.88 -3.64
C ILE A 25 4.31 0.92 -4.80
N VAL A 26 3.38 0.00 -4.61
CA VAL A 26 2.96 -0.93 -5.65
C VAL A 26 1.83 -0.28 -6.44
N VAL A 27 2.06 -0.12 -7.75
CA VAL A 27 1.11 0.49 -8.68
C VAL A 27 0.75 -0.46 -9.82
N ASP A 28 -0.41 -0.23 -10.44
CA ASP A 28 -0.76 -0.85 -11.70
C ASP A 28 -0.05 -0.17 -12.89
N ARG A 29 -0.30 -0.67 -14.11
CA ARG A 29 0.27 -0.10 -15.35
C ARG A 29 -0.18 1.34 -15.64
N ARG A 30 -1.26 1.82 -15.02
CA ARG A 30 -1.81 3.17 -15.18
C ARG A 30 -1.35 4.11 -14.07
N GLY A 31 -0.49 3.64 -13.16
CA GLY A 31 0.00 4.41 -12.01
C GLY A 31 -0.98 4.48 -10.84
N GLN A 32 -2.04 3.67 -10.81
CA GLN A 32 -2.95 3.60 -9.67
C GLN A 32 -2.31 2.80 -8.54
N ILE A 33 -2.36 3.34 -7.32
CA ILE A 33 -1.81 2.66 -6.14
C ILE A 33 -2.69 1.46 -5.79
N LEU A 34 -2.07 0.27 -5.78
CA LEU A 34 -2.69 -0.99 -5.38
C LEU A 34 -2.37 -1.31 -3.91
N TRP A 35 -1.14 -1.05 -3.49
CA TRP A 35 -0.70 -1.35 -2.13
C TRP A 35 0.52 -0.53 -1.72
N VAL A 36 0.56 -0.14 -0.45
CA VAL A 36 1.74 0.44 0.20
C VAL A 36 2.04 -0.41 1.44
N PRO A 37 3.23 -1.01 1.58
CA PRO A 37 3.55 -1.85 2.73
C PRO A 37 3.31 -1.16 4.08
N GLY A 38 2.62 -1.86 4.98
CA GLY A 38 2.18 -1.30 6.27
C GLY A 38 0.78 -0.68 6.24
N PHE A 39 0.12 -0.65 5.08
CA PHE A 39 -1.29 -0.32 4.92
C PHE A 39 -2.07 -1.50 4.31
N PRO A 40 -3.40 -1.54 4.48
CA PRO A 40 -4.24 -2.45 3.71
C PRO A 40 -4.12 -2.15 2.20
N PRO A 41 -4.36 -3.14 1.33
CA PRO A 41 -4.52 -2.90 -0.11
C PRO A 41 -5.58 -1.84 -0.39
N ALA A 42 -5.44 -1.14 -1.52
CA ALA A 42 -6.46 -0.22 -2.00
C ALA A 42 -7.81 -0.94 -2.17
N GLU A 43 -8.92 -0.22 -2.03
CA GLU A 43 -10.25 -0.83 -2.18
C GLU A 43 -10.42 -1.47 -3.57
N SER A 44 -9.81 -0.90 -4.61
CA SER A 44 -9.77 -1.46 -5.97
C SER A 44 -9.00 -2.77 -6.11
N ALA A 45 -8.16 -3.11 -5.12
CA ALA A 45 -7.37 -4.34 -5.07
C ALA A 45 -7.88 -5.31 -3.99
N LYS A 46 -9.03 -5.01 -3.38
CA LYS A 46 -9.64 -5.85 -2.35
C LYS A 46 -10.15 -7.15 -2.96
N LEU A 47 -10.01 -8.23 -2.20
CA LEU A 47 -10.45 -9.54 -2.66
C LEU A 47 -11.96 -9.70 -2.49
N GLU A 48 -12.63 -10.15 -3.54
CA GLU A 48 -14.03 -10.55 -3.51
C GLU A 48 -14.15 -12.08 -3.69
N ALA A 49 -15.27 -12.65 -3.27
CA ALA A 49 -15.52 -14.09 -3.34
C ALA A 49 -15.47 -14.65 -4.78
N SER A 50 -15.66 -13.81 -5.78
CA SER A 50 -15.61 -14.14 -7.21
C SER A 50 -14.18 -14.26 -7.78
N ILE A 51 -13.15 -13.88 -7.03
CA ILE A 51 -11.77 -13.83 -7.53
C ILE A 51 -11.15 -15.23 -7.59
N ALA A 52 -10.90 -15.72 -8.80
CA ALA A 52 -10.33 -17.05 -9.04
C ALA A 52 -8.80 -17.14 -8.87
N ARG A 53 -8.08 -16.02 -8.98
CA ARG A 53 -6.61 -15.98 -8.90
C ARG A 53 -6.14 -14.72 -8.18
N VAL A 54 -5.12 -14.89 -7.34
CA VAL A 54 -4.55 -13.83 -6.53
C VAL A 54 -3.03 -13.80 -6.63
N ILE A 55 -2.45 -12.63 -6.42
CA ILE A 55 -1.01 -12.46 -6.22
C ILE A 55 -0.80 -12.12 -4.75
N ARG A 56 -0.04 -12.96 -4.04
CA ARG A 56 0.36 -12.66 -2.67
C ARG A 56 1.65 -11.87 -2.67
N LEU A 57 1.56 -10.61 -2.25
CA LEU A 57 2.73 -9.75 -2.05
C LEU A 57 3.16 -9.78 -0.58
N THR A 58 4.46 -9.82 -0.34
CA THR A 58 5.04 -9.71 0.99
C THR A 58 6.23 -8.77 0.90
N TYR A 59 6.28 -7.79 1.79
CA TYR A 59 7.39 -6.86 1.88
C TYR A 59 8.10 -7.06 3.20
N SER A 60 9.39 -7.41 3.12
CA SER A 60 10.29 -7.56 4.25
C SER A 60 11.38 -6.49 4.15
N GLY A 61 11.01 -5.22 4.32
CA GLY A 61 11.98 -4.16 4.57
C GLY A 61 12.46 -4.30 6.01
N ALA A 62 13.77 -4.33 6.24
CA ALA A 62 14.35 -4.38 7.58
C ALA A 62 13.69 -3.30 8.45
N ALA A 63 13.06 -3.73 9.55
CA ALA A 63 12.57 -2.82 10.56
C ALA A 63 13.79 -2.19 11.25
N SER A 64 14.16 -0.99 10.83
CA SER A 64 15.03 -0.08 11.59
C SER A 64 14.20 1.05 12.16
#